data_AF-A0A519Q567-F1
#
_entry.id   AF-A0A519Q567-F1
#
_cell.length_a   1.000
_cell.length_b   1.000
_cell.length_c   1.000
_cell.angle_alpha   90.00
_cell.angle_beta   90.00
_cell.angle_gamma   90.00
#
_symmetry.space_group_name_H-M   'P 1'
#
loop_
_entity.id
_entity.type
_entity.pdbx_description
1 polymer ?
#
loop_
_entity_poly.entity_id
_entity_poly.type
_entity_poly.pdbx_seq_one_letter_code
_entity_poly.pdbx_strand_id
1 'polypeptide(L)'
;MASDRDVDLTDPDNPEWTAADFARALGPESLSAAELAAFPKTRIRGPQKTPTKRPVSLRLDADVLERYRATGPGWQGRMNDALRKALP
;
A
#
# COMPACT_ATOMS: atom_id res chain seq x y z
N MET A 1 9.70 21.93 13.13
CA MET A 1 11.14 22.15 12.89
C MET A 1 11.74 20.78 12.61
N ALA A 2 11.85 20.38 11.33
CA ALA A 2 12.63 19.21 10.97
C ALA A 2 14.10 19.63 11.15
N SER A 3 14.82 18.95 12.03
CA SER A 3 16.24 19.17 12.22
C SER A 3 16.93 18.87 10.90
N ASP A 4 17.50 19.90 10.27
CA ASP A 4 18.51 19.74 9.23
C ASP A 4 19.71 19.10 9.93
N ARG A 5 19.79 17.77 9.85
CA ARG A 5 20.96 17.04 10.33
C ARG A 5 21.84 16.86 9.13
N ASP A 6 23.03 17.44 9.17
CA ASP A 6 24.12 17.08 8.26
C ASP A 6 24.43 15.59 8.48
N VAL A 7 23.79 14.73 7.68
CA VAL A 7 24.04 13.29 7.69
C VAL A 7 25.41 13.10 7.07
N ASP A 8 26.34 12.55 7.84
CA ASP A 8 27.64 12.15 7.31
C ASP A 8 27.45 10.97 6.36
N LEU A 9 27.50 11.26 5.06
CA LEU A 9 27.43 10.27 3.98
C LEU A 9 28.79 9.60 3.72
N THR A 10 29.82 9.95 4.50
CA THR A 10 31.20 9.45 4.36
C THR A 10 31.59 8.46 5.46
N ASP A 11 30.61 7.82 6.09
CA ASP A 11 30.83 6.76 7.08
C ASP A 11 31.71 5.64 6.47
N PRO A 12 32.96 5.44 6.98
CA PRO A 12 33.86 4.44 6.44
C PRO A 12 33.35 3.01 6.66
N ASP A 13 32.46 2.78 7.64
CA ASP A 13 31.87 1.48 7.94
C ASP A 13 30.59 1.20 7.12
N ASN A 14 30.01 2.23 6.48
CA ASN A 14 28.84 2.10 5.61
C ASN A 14 29.01 2.92 4.31
N PRO A 15 29.94 2.52 3.43
CA PRO A 15 30.18 3.22 2.18
C PRO A 15 28.98 3.11 1.23
N GLU A 16 28.91 4.04 0.26
CA GLU A 16 27.91 3.95 -0.81
C GLU A 16 28.04 2.64 -1.59
N TRP A 17 26.90 2.01 -1.86
CA TRP A 17 26.85 0.77 -2.63
C TRP A 17 27.23 1.01 -4.09
N THR A 18 28.13 0.18 -4.60
CA THR A 18 28.51 0.16 -6.00
C THR A 18 27.62 -0.77 -6.83
N ALA A 19 27.71 -0.70 -8.15
CA ALA A 19 27.01 -1.63 -9.04
C ALA A 19 27.39 -3.11 -8.78
N ALA A 20 28.62 -3.37 -8.33
CA ALA A 20 29.07 -4.72 -7.97
C ALA A 20 28.39 -5.23 -6.69
N ASP A 21 28.07 -4.35 -5.75
CA ASP A 21 27.33 -4.68 -4.53
C ASP A 21 25.88 -5.06 -4.85
N PHE A 22 25.24 -4.30 -5.73
CA PHE A 22 23.92 -4.67 -6.26
C PHE A 22 23.95 -6.00 -7.03
N ALA A 23 24.97 -6.23 -7.86
CA ALA A 23 25.09 -7.45 -8.64
C ALA A 23 25.26 -8.72 -7.78
N ARG A 24 25.86 -8.59 -6.59
CA ARG A 24 26.05 -9.71 -5.63
C ARG A 24 24.96 -9.79 -4.55
N ALA A 25 23.99 -8.88 -4.56
CA ALA A 25 22.93 -8.85 -3.55
C ALA A 25 22.10 -10.14 -3.61
N LEU A 26 21.81 -10.73 -2.45
CA LEU A 26 20.99 -11.92 -2.33
C LEU A 26 19.52 -11.55 -2.07
N GLY A 27 18.60 -12.25 -2.72
CA GLY A 27 17.18 -12.10 -2.49
C GLY A 27 16.70 -12.85 -1.23
N PRO A 28 15.42 -12.70 -0.87
CA PRO A 28 14.84 -13.36 0.31
C PRO A 28 14.93 -14.89 0.27
N GLU A 29 15.11 -15.49 -0.90
CA GLU A 29 15.34 -16.93 -1.10
C GLU A 29 16.65 -17.44 -0.48
N SER A 30 17.63 -16.57 -0.21
CA SER A 30 18.88 -16.97 0.43
C SER A 30 18.77 -17.08 1.95
N LEU A 31 17.66 -16.63 2.54
CA LEU A 31 17.44 -16.62 3.97
C LEU A 31 16.92 -17.98 4.45
N SER A 32 17.34 -18.37 5.65
CA SER A 32 16.75 -19.52 6.33
C SER A 32 15.30 -19.25 6.73
N ALA A 33 14.54 -20.32 6.99
CA ALA A 33 13.17 -20.20 7.46
C ALA A 33 13.04 -19.42 8.79
N ALA A 34 14.04 -19.51 9.66
CA ALA A 34 14.08 -18.79 10.93
C ALA A 34 14.29 -17.28 10.71
N GLU A 35 15.19 -16.90 9.80
CA GLU A 35 15.44 -15.50 9.44
C GLU A 35 14.20 -14.89 8.76
N LEU A 36 13.59 -15.60 7.81
CA LEU A 36 12.34 -15.16 7.16
C LEU A 36 11.19 -14.96 8.15
N ALA A 37 11.09 -15.83 9.17
CA ALA A 37 10.07 -15.73 10.20
C ALA A 37 10.28 -14.55 11.17
N ALA A 38 11.51 -14.04 11.29
CA ALA A 38 11.83 -12.89 12.12
C ALA A 38 11.37 -11.56 11.51
N PHE A 39 11.11 -11.51 10.20
CA PHE A 39 10.54 -10.32 9.57
C PHE A 39 9.10 -10.13 10.03
N PRO A 40 8.70 -8.91 10.44
CA PRO A 40 7.32 -8.64 10.78
C PRO A 40 6.45 -8.95 9.57
N LYS A 41 5.36 -9.71 9.77
CA LYS A 41 4.30 -9.85 8.77
C LYS A 41 3.68 -8.45 8.59
N THR A 42 4.29 -7.63 7.75
CA THR A 42 3.64 -6.42 7.24
C THR A 42 2.29 -6.87 6.71
N ARG A 43 1.24 -6.15 7.12
CA ARG A 43 -0.12 -6.39 6.65
C ARG A 43 -0.18 -5.95 5.19
N ILE A 44 0.55 -6.65 4.33
CA ILE A 44 0.57 -6.44 2.90
C ILE A 44 -0.83 -6.84 2.46
N ARG A 45 -1.57 -5.84 1.98
CA ARG A 45 -2.80 -6.11 1.26
C ARG A 45 -2.40 -7.05 0.12
N GLY A 46 -2.89 -8.28 0.17
CA GLY A 46 -2.59 -9.27 -0.86
C GLY A 46 -2.92 -8.74 -2.26
N PRO A 47 -2.42 -9.41 -3.31
CA PRO A 47 -2.63 -9.00 -4.70
C PRO A 47 -4.08 -8.59 -4.95
N GLN A 48 -4.27 -7.51 -5.69
CA GLN A 48 -5.61 -6.99 -5.98
C GLN A 48 -6.44 -8.09 -6.66
N LYS A 49 -7.37 -8.70 -5.93
CA LYS A 49 -8.24 -9.76 -6.47
C LYS A 49 -9.07 -9.17 -7.61
N THR A 50 -8.96 -9.76 -8.80
CA THR A 50 -9.80 -9.46 -9.96
C THR A 50 -11.24 -9.92 -9.70
N PRO A 51 -12.28 -9.21 -10.19
CA PRO A 51 -12.23 -8.01 -11.03
C PRO A 51 -11.89 -6.74 -10.24
N THR A 52 -11.00 -5.93 -10.80
CA THR A 52 -10.65 -4.62 -10.24
C THR A 52 -11.79 -3.63 -10.46
N LYS A 53 -12.20 -2.93 -9.39
CA LYS A 53 -13.16 -1.83 -9.50
C LYS A 53 -12.59 -0.77 -10.45
N ARG A 54 -13.38 -0.29 -11.41
CA ARG A 54 -12.96 0.80 -12.31
C ARG A 54 -13.27 2.15 -11.66
N PRO A 55 -12.29 3.06 -11.50
CA PRO A 55 -12.56 4.42 -11.07
C PRO A 55 -13.29 5.15 -12.20
N VAL A 56 -14.40 5.81 -11.87
CA VAL A 56 -15.18 6.64 -12.80
C VAL A 56 -15.50 7.97 -12.13
N SER A 57 -15.63 9.03 -12.93
CA SER A 57 -16.16 10.31 -12.47
C SER A 57 -17.68 10.32 -12.67
N LEU A 58 -18.43 10.45 -11.58
CA LEU A 58 -19.90 10.46 -11.58
C LEU A 58 -20.40 11.62 -10.74
N ARG A 59 -21.44 12.32 -11.23
CA ARG A 59 -22.17 13.31 -10.44
C ARG A 59 -23.34 12.60 -9.75
N LEU A 60 -23.47 12.82 -8.44
CA LEU A 60 -24.55 12.31 -7.60
C LEU A 60 -25.20 13.49 -6.89
N ASP A 61 -26.48 13.36 -6.54
CA ASP A 61 -27.14 14.32 -5.68
C ASP A 61 -26.43 14.38 -4.32
N ALA A 62 -26.31 15.60 -3.79
CA ALA A 62 -25.51 15.86 -2.58
C ALA A 62 -26.04 15.09 -1.37
N ASP A 63 -27.36 15.01 -1.23
CA ASP A 63 -28.05 14.33 -0.14
C ASP A 63 -27.81 12.80 -0.15
N VAL A 64 -27.73 12.19 -1.33
CA VAL A 64 -27.37 10.77 -1.50
C VAL A 64 -25.94 10.53 -1.03
N LEU A 65 -25.01 11.38 -1.48
CA LEU A 65 -23.60 11.26 -1.11
C LEU A 65 -23.39 11.42 0.40
N GLU A 66 -24.02 12.43 1.01
CA GLU A 66 -23.92 12.69 2.44
C GLU A 66 -24.51 11.56 3.28
N ARG A 67 -25.66 11.00 2.89
CA ARG A 67 -26.24 9.81 3.55
C ARG A 67 -25.28 8.64 3.54
N TYR A 68 -24.62 8.35 2.43
CA TYR A 68 -23.63 7.28 2.41
C TYR A 68 -22.41 7.63 3.26
N ARG A 69 -21.83 8.83 3.13
CA ARG A 69 -20.67 9.25 3.96
C ARG A 69 -20.93 9.11 5.46
N ALA A 70 -22.13 9.47 5.92
CA ALA A 70 -22.55 9.35 7.31
C ALA A 70 -22.52 7.91 7.86
N THR A 71 -22.56 6.89 6.99
CA THR A 71 -22.43 5.48 7.41
C THR A 71 -21.01 5.10 7.84
N GLY A 72 -20.04 6.01 7.73
CA GLY A 72 -18.67 5.81 8.20
C GLY A 72 -17.77 5.02 7.24
N PRO A 73 -16.63 4.47 7.72
CA PRO A 73 -15.70 3.73 6.89
C PRO A 73 -16.39 2.64 6.05
N GLY A 74 -15.97 2.50 4.79
CA GLY A 74 -16.57 1.54 3.85
C GLY A 74 -17.85 2.02 3.14
N TRP A 75 -18.25 3.28 3.28
CA TRP A 75 -19.47 3.80 2.64
C TRP A 75 -19.51 3.64 1.12
N GLN A 76 -18.37 3.81 0.44
CA GLN A 76 -18.27 3.59 -1.01
C GLN A 76 -18.56 2.12 -1.39
N GLY A 77 -18.20 1.18 -0.52
CA GLY A 77 -18.54 -0.23 -0.67
C GLY A 77 -20.05 -0.45 -0.58
N ARG A 78 -20.69 0.10 0.45
CA ARG A 78 -22.16 0.04 0.61
C ARG A 78 -22.89 0.69 -0.56
N MET A 79 -22.41 1.84 -1.05
CA MET A 79 -22.97 2.51 -2.24
C MET A 79 -22.85 1.62 -3.49
N ASN A 80 -21.68 1.00 -3.70
CA ASN A 80 -21.50 0.05 -4.80
C ASN A 80 -22.46 -1.14 -4.70
N ASP A 81 -22.70 -1.69 -3.51
CA ASP A 81 -23.61 -2.83 -3.33
C ASP A 81 -25.07 -2.44 -3.60
N ALA A 82 -25.48 -1.22 -3.26
CA ALA A 82 -26.78 -0.69 -3.62
C ALA A 82 -26.93 -0.57 -5.15
N LEU A 83 -25.92 -0.06 -5.86
CA LEU A 83 -25.93 0.01 -7.33
C LEU A 83 -26.05 -1.38 -7.97
N ARG A 84 -25.38 -2.41 -7.41
CA ARG A 84 -25.50 -3.79 -7.92
C ARG A 84 -26.91 -4.36 -7.75
N LYS A 85 -27.59 -4.03 -6.66
CA LYS A 85 -28.97 -4.49 -6.40
C LYS A 85 -30.00 -3.80 -7.30
N ALA A 86 -29.66 -2.62 -7.82
CA ALA A 86 -30.52 -1.83 -8.70
C ALA A 86 -30.28 -2.09 -10.20
N LEU A 87 -29.42 -3.05 -10.55
CA LEU A 87 -29.23 -3.46 -11.94
C LEU A 87 -30.55 -4.07 -12.47
N PRO A 88 -30.94 -3.75 -13.73
CA PRO A 88 -32.12 -4.32 -14.37
C PRO A 88 -31.99 -5.83 -14.61
#